data_AF-A0A9E6B8D3-F1
#
_entry.id   AF-A0A9E6B8D3-F1
#
_cell.length_a   1.000
_cell.length_b   1.000
_cell.length_c   1.000
_cell.angle_alpha   90.00
_cell.angle_beta   90.00
_cell.angle_gamma   90.00
#
_symmetry.space_group_name_H-M   'P 1'
#
loop_
_entity.id
_entity.type
_entity.pdbx_description
1 polymer ?
#
loop_
_entity_poly.entity_id
_entity_poly.type
_entity_poly.pdbx_seq_one_letter_code
_entity_poly.pdbx_strand_id
1 'polypeptide(L)' 'QGFNDDIFLISGSLQPNLGGGIIAHNCTLDEITTRVNADPFVANDVVTAEILELSPVKASKPLEFLLA' A
#
# COMPACT_ATOMS: atom_id res chain seq x y z
N GLN A 1 -4.16 6.57 9.18
CA GLN A 1 -4.82 7.62 8.39
C GLN A 1 -5.21 7.12 7.00
N GLY A 2 -4.41 6.32 6.29
CA GLY A 2 -4.71 5.94 4.91
C GLY A 2 -6.05 5.22 4.61
N PHE A 3 -6.69 4.54 5.57
CA PHE A 3 -8.05 4.00 5.36
C PHE A 3 -9.15 5.08 5.37
N ASN A 4 -8.97 6.15 6.14
CA ASN A 4 -9.94 7.25 6.19
C ASN A 4 -9.79 8.20 5.00
N ASP A 5 -8.62 8.17 4.35
CA ASP A 5 -8.28 8.99 3.19
C ASP A 5 -8.63 8.29 1.86
N ASP A 6 -9.31 7.13 1.89
CA ASP A 6 -9.56 6.24 0.73
C ASP A 6 -8.27 5.92 -0.06
N ILE A 7 -7.15 5.73 0.66
CA ILE A 7 -5.86 5.36 0.07
C ILE A 7 -5.58 3.87 0.28
N PHE A 8 -5.94 3.30 1.44
CA PHE A 8 -5.69 1.88 1.73
C PHE A 8 -6.94 1.02 1.49
N LEU A 9 -6.81 -0.01 0.65
CA LEU A 9 -7.88 -0.97 0.36
C LEU A 9 -7.89 -2.14 1.34
N ILE A 10 -6.72 -2.66 1.69
CA ILE A 10 -6.56 -3.81 2.58
C ILE A 10 -5.21 -3.73 3.28
N SER A 11 -5.17 -4.26 4.50
CA SER A 11 -3.94 -4.55 5.25
C SER A 11 -4.02 -5.98 5.79
N GLY A 12 -2.91 -6.70 5.81
CA GLY A 12 -2.85 -8.04 6.37
C GLY A 12 -1.44 -8.54 6.59
N SER A 13 -1.31 -9.71 7.22
CA SER A 13 0.00 -10.35 7.43
C SER A 13 0.43 -11.16 6.21
N LEU A 14 1.68 -10.99 5.79
CA LEU A 14 2.29 -11.79 4.74
C LEU A 14 2.65 -13.18 5.30
N GLN A 15 2.25 -14.24 4.59
CA GLN A 15 2.49 -15.62 5.00
C GLN A 15 3.73 -16.21 4.31
N PRO A 16 4.53 -17.05 5.00
CA PRO A 16 4.46 -17.37 6.43
C PRO A 16 5.30 -16.36 7.27
N ASN A 17 4.63 -15.46 8.00
CA ASN A 17 5.24 -14.49 8.92
C ASN A 17 6.32 -13.56 8.30
N LEU A 18 6.09 -13.12 7.05
CA LEU A 18 6.99 -12.17 6.36
C LEU A 18 6.68 -10.70 6.68
N GLY A 19 6.03 -10.45 7.82
CA GLY A 19 5.59 -9.11 8.22
C GLY A 19 4.17 -8.78 7.76
N GLY A 20 3.95 -7.52 7.40
CA GLY A 20 2.66 -6.98 6.97
C GLY A 20 2.69 -6.48 5.52
N GLY A 21 1.53 -6.45 4.89
CA GLY A 21 1.33 -5.91 3.55
C GLY A 21 0.09 -5.02 3.50
N ILE A 22 0.14 -4.01 2.64
CA ILE A 22 -0.97 -3.06 2.39
C ILE A 22 -1.13 -2.93 0.87
N ILE A 23 -2.37 -2.88 0.38
CA ILE A 23 -2.66 -2.42 -0.98
C ILE A 23 -3.17 -1.00 -0.90
N ALA A 24 -2.48 -0.10 -1.61
CA ALA A 24 -2.88 1.29 -1.74
C ALA A 24 -3.38 1.60 -3.15
N HIS A 25 -4.29 2.56 -3.27
CA HIS A 25 -4.77 3.10 -4.54
C HIS A 25 -5.00 4.61 -4.40
N ASN A 26 -5.27 5.27 -5.54
CA ASN A 26 -5.57 6.71 -5.58
C ASN A 26 -4.45 7.57 -4.98
N CYS A 27 -3.20 7.19 -5.26
CA CYS A 27 -2.01 7.84 -4.76
C CYS A 27 -0.86 7.60 -5.74
N THR A 28 0.05 8.56 -5.82
CA THR A 28 1.30 8.41 -6.56
C THR A 28 2.33 7.63 -5.75
N LEU A 29 3.34 7.09 -6.44
CA LEU A 29 4.48 6.43 -5.80
C LEU A 29 5.19 7.34 -4.79
N ASP A 30 5.34 8.62 -5.10
CA ASP A 30 6.03 9.60 -4.23
C ASP A 30 5.24 9.89 -2.94
N GLU A 31 3.92 10.03 -3.04
CA GLU A 31 3.03 10.20 -1.88
C GLU A 31 3.07 8.99 -0.94
N ILE A 32 3.05 7.77 -1.51
CA ILE A 32 3.17 6.55 -0.71
C ILE A 32 4.55 6.41 -0.09
N THR A 33 5.61 6.69 -0.86
CA THR A 33 6.98 6.62 -0.37
C THR A 33 7.18 7.57 0.81
N THR A 34 6.71 8.81 0.68
CA THR A 34 6.77 9.81 1.76
C THR A 34 5.99 9.35 2.99
N ARG A 35 4.77 8.81 2.81
CA ARG A 35 3.94 8.31 3.91
C ARG A 35 4.58 7.11 4.61
N VAL A 36 5.12 6.17 3.86
CA VAL A 36 5.78 4.96 4.38
C VAL A 36 7.06 5.32 5.14
N ASN A 37 7.88 6.22 4.60
CA ASN A 37 9.10 6.69 5.26
C ASN A 37 8.84 7.48 6.55
N ALA A 38 7.64 8.07 6.70
CA ALA A 38 7.22 8.74 7.92
C ALA A 38 6.71 7.78 9.00
N ASP A 39 6.52 6.49 8.69
CA ASP A 39 6.08 5.50 9.66
C ASP A 39 7.19 5.27 10.72
N PRO A 40 6.88 5.28 12.02
CA PRO A 40 7.89 5.10 13.07
C PRO A 40 8.68 3.80 12.96
N PHE A 41 8.09 2.71 12.44
CA PHE A 41 8.81 1.45 12.29
C PHE A 41 9.81 1.51 11.13
N VAL A 42 9.51 2.25 10.06
CA VAL A 42 10.44 2.45 8.94
C VAL A 42 11.51 3.46 9.33
N ALA A 43 11.12 4.61 9.91
CA ALA A 43 12.03 5.69 10.30
C ALA A 43 13.04 5.29 11.39
N ASN A 44 12.72 4.27 12.20
CA ASN A 44 13.62 3.72 13.21
C ASN A 44 14.25 2.38 12.78
N ASP A 45 14.23 2.05 11.48
CA ASP A 45 14.83 0.86 10.88
C ASP A 45 14.36 -0.48 11.53
N VAL A 46 13.15 -0.51 12.08
CA VAL A 46 12.54 -1.73 12.64
C VAL A 46 12.01 -2.61 11.52
N VAL A 47 11.50 -2.01 10.43
CA VAL A 47 11.00 -2.71 9.25
C VAL A 47 11.50 -2.04 7.97
N THR A 48 11.85 -2.85 6.98
CA THR A 48 12.11 -2.37 5.62
C THR A 48 10.82 -2.49 4.81
N ALA A 49 10.39 -1.41 4.18
CA ALA A 49 9.24 -1.42 3.28
C ALA A 49 9.70 -1.61 1.84
N GLU A 50 9.04 -2.53 1.12
CA GLU A 50 9.13 -2.67 -0.32
C GLU A 50 7.85 -2.09 -0.94
N ILE A 51 8.00 -1.22 -1.94
CA ILE A 51 6.88 -0.58 -2.62
C ILE A 51 6.94 -1.00 -4.10
N LEU A 52 5.88 -1.67 -4.56
CA LEU A 52 5.70 -2.10 -5.94
C LEU A 52 4.53 -1.35 -6.55
N GLU A 53 4.79 -0.58 -7.61
CA GLU A 53 3.74 0.08 -8.38
C GLU A 53 3.17 -0.88 -9.44
N LEU A 54 1.85 -0.92 -9.54
CA LEU A 54 1.14 -1.69 -10.55
C LEU A 54 0.38 -0.77 -11.51
N SER A 55 0.47 -1.04 -12.81
CA SER A 55 -0.43 -0.48 -13.82
C SER A 55 -1.50 -1.54 -14.16
N PRO A 56 -2.64 -1.57 -13.44
CA PRO A 56 -3.64 -2.62 -13.63
C PRO A 56 -4.31 -2.50 -15.01
N VAL A 57 -4.37 -3.61 -15.75
CA VAL A 57 -5.03 -3.68 -17.07
C VAL A 57 -6.35 -4.45 -17.05
N LYS A 58 -6.65 -5.11 -15.93
CA LYS A 58 -7.84 -5.93 -15.76
C LYS A 58 -8.19 -6.06 -14.27
N ALA A 59 -9.47 -5.93 -13.95
CA ALA A 59 -10.00 -6.09 -12.60
C ALA A 59 -11.33 -6.86 -12.65
N SER A 60 -11.73 -7.45 -11.53
CA SER A 60 -13.09 -7.98 -11.37
C SER A 60 -14.09 -6.83 -11.20
N LYS A 61 -15.38 -7.06 -11.47
CA LYS A 61 -16.42 -6.02 -11.44
C LYS A 61 -16.41 -5.12 -10.18
N PRO A 62 -16.24 -5.64 -8.95
CA PRO A 62 -16.16 -4.80 -7.75
C PRO A 62 -14.92 -3.89 -7.68
N LEU A 63 -13.88 -4.18 -8.47
CA LEU A 63 -12.58 -3.52 -8.48
C LEU A 63 -12.31 -2.74 -9.78
N GLU A 64 -13.29 -2.64 -10.68
CA GLU A 64 -13.15 -1.91 -11.96
C GLU A 64 -12.73 -0.44 -11.77
N PHE A 65 -13.03 0.14 -10.60
CA PHE A 65 -12.61 1.51 -10.25
C PHE A 65 -11.08 1.69 -10.17
N LEU A 66 -10.30 0.61 -10.16
CA LEU A 66 -8.83 0.65 -10.15
C LEU A 66 -8.21 0.80 -11.55
N LEU A 67 -8.99 0.74 -12.63
CA LEU A 67 -8.50 0.77 -14.02
C LEU A 67 -8.43 2.19 -14.64
N ALA A 68 -8.67 3.23 -13.84
CA ALA A 68 -8.78 4.61 -14.30
C ALA A 68 -7.42 5.29 -14.54
#